data_AF-A0A2V7HHF7-F1
#
_entry.id   AF-A0A2V7HHF7-F1
#
_cell.length_a   1.000
_cell.length_b   1.000
_cell.length_c   1.000
_cell.angle_alpha   90.00
_cell.angle_beta   90.00
_cell.angle_gamma   90.00
#
_symmetry.space_group_name_H-M   'P 1'
#
loop_
_entity.id
_entity.type
_entity.pdbx_description
1 polymer ?
#
loop_
_entity_poly.entity_id
_entity_poly.type
_entity_poly.pdbx_seq_one_letter_code
_entity_poly.pdbx_strand_id
1 'polypeptide(L)' 'SLSPLYERMVKRVAMQKEGEPEDVAAAVTFLCSERARYITGAVLPVTGGMDLFTF' A
#
# COMPACT_ATOMS: atom_id res chain seq x y z
N SER A 1 11.34 21.74 -4.91
CA SER A 1 10.32 20.95 -5.61
C SER A 1 10.76 19.49 -5.54
N LEU A 2 9.84 18.57 -5.27
CA LEU A 2 10.15 17.14 -5.40
C LEU A 2 10.60 16.88 -6.84
N SER A 3 11.46 15.87 -7.04
CA SER A 3 12.00 15.62 -8.38
C SER A 3 10.86 15.30 -9.35
N PRO A 4 10.96 15.65 -10.65
CA PRO A 4 9.98 15.25 -11.65
C PRO A 4 9.74 13.73 -11.71
N LEU A 5 10.68 12.93 -11.22
CA LEU A 5 10.52 11.47 -11.08
C LEU A 5 9.51 11.12 -9.99
N TYR A 6 9.58 11.77 -8.83
CA TYR A 6 8.67 11.54 -7.71
C TYR A 6 7.21 11.84 -8.11
N GLU A 7 6.96 12.98 -8.75
CA GLU A 7 5.59 13.32 -9.21
C GLU A 7 5.04 12.28 -10.21
N ARG A 8 5.89 11.74 -11.07
CA ARG A 8 5.52 10.65 -12.00
C ARG A 8 5.19 9.35 -11.27
N MET A 9 5.88 9.04 -10.16
CA MET A 9 5.60 7.87 -9.35
C MET A 9 4.24 7.99 -8.64
N VAL A 10 3.94 9.15 -8.04
CA VAL A 10 2.64 9.39 -7.39
C VAL A 10 1.48 9.25 -8.39
N LYS A 11 1.64 9.74 -9.63
CA LYS A 11 0.65 9.58 -10.69
C LYS A 11 0.40 8.13 -11.12
N ARG A 12 1.31 7.20 -10.82
CA ARG A 12 1.12 5.77 -11.09
C ARG A 12 0.39 5.04 -9.96
N VAL A 13 0.29 5.64 -8.78
CA VAL A 13 -0.53 5.12 -7.69
C VAL A 13 -2.00 5.32 -8.06
N ALA A 14 -2.82 4.28 -8.02
CA ALA A 14 -4.25 4.41 -8.36
C ALA A 14 -4.97 5.44 -7.47
N MET A 15 -4.57 5.53 -6.20
CA MET A 15 -5.07 6.52 -5.25
C MET A 15 -4.50 7.94 -5.43
N GLN A 16 -3.57 8.16 -6.37
CA GLN A 16 -2.95 9.46 -6.71
C GLN A 16 -2.33 10.20 -5.51
N LYS A 17 -1.89 9.45 -4.51
CA LYS A 17 -1.21 9.97 -3.32
C LYS A 17 -0.05 9.06 -2.94
N GLU A 18 0.94 9.62 -2.29
CA GLU A 18 1.97 8.81 -1.64
C GLU A 18 1.37 8.02 -0.47
N GLY A 19 1.97 6.87 -0.19
CA GLY A 19 1.66 6.12 1.02
C GLY A 19 2.49 6.64 2.17
N GLU A 20 1.91 6.64 3.36
CA GLU A 20 2.58 7.00 4.61
C GLU A 20 2.99 5.73 5.37
N PRO A 21 4.00 5.80 6.27
CA PRO A 21 4.36 4.67 7.13
C PRO A 21 3.17 4.05 7.88
N GLU A 22 2.19 4.88 8.25
CA GLU A 22 0.97 4.49 8.95
C GLU A 22 0.08 3.56 8.12
N ASP A 23 0.10 3.64 6.79
CA ASP A 23 -0.70 2.76 5.93
C ASP A 23 -0.26 1.30 6.10
N VAL A 24 1.05 1.05 6.16
CA VAL A 24 1.62 -0.29 6.41
C VAL A 24 1.41 -0.69 7.87
N ALA A 25 1.65 0.22 8.82
CA ALA A 25 1.48 -0.07 10.24
C ALA A 25 0.05 -0.47 10.59
N ALA A 26 -0.95 0.18 10.00
CA ALA A 26 -2.36 -0.16 10.18
C ALA A 26 -2.69 -1.55 9.63
N ALA A 27 -2.18 -1.91 8.44
CA ALA A 27 -2.36 -3.23 7.85
C ALA A 27 -1.73 -4.33 8.73
N VAL A 28 -0.51 -4.12 9.22
CA VAL A 28 0.16 -5.04 10.16
C VAL A 28 -0.63 -5.16 11.46
N THR A 29 -1.08 -4.04 12.02
CA THR A 29 -1.88 -4.01 13.25
C THR A 29 -3.17 -4.83 13.10
N PHE A 30 -3.85 -4.72 11.94
CA PHE A 30 -5.00 -5.56 11.63
C PHE A 30 -4.63 -7.04 11.56
N LEU A 31 -3.57 -7.40 10.83
CA LEU A 31 -3.13 -8.79 10.68
C LEU A 31 -2.70 -9.44 12.01
N CYS A 32 -2.15 -8.66 12.93
CA CYS A 32 -1.79 -9.12 14.28
C CYS A 32 -2.98 -9.19 15.25
N SER A 33 -4.17 -8.72 14.85
CA SER A 33 -5.35 -8.70 15.72
C SER A 33 -6.19 -9.97 15.61
N GLU A 34 -7.02 -10.25 16.63
CA GLU A 34 -8.02 -11.33 16.63
C GLU A 34 -8.97 -11.29 15.42
N ARG A 35 -9.15 -10.11 14.82
CA ARG A 35 -10.02 -9.93 13.64
C ARG A 35 -9.48 -10.65 12.41
N ALA A 36 -8.18 -10.93 12.37
CA ALA A 36 -7.51 -11.62 11.27
C ALA A 36 -7.28 -13.12 11.54
N ARG A 37 -7.87 -13.70 12.59
CA ARG A 37 -7.60 -15.09 13.08
C ARG A 37 -7.76 -16.23 12.07
N TYR A 38 -8.39 -15.98 10.91
CA TYR A 38 -8.59 -16.98 9.85
C TYR A 38 -7.85 -16.62 8.54
N ILE A 39 -6.96 -15.62 8.59
CA ILE A 39 -6.13 -15.22 7.46
C ILE A 39 -4.74 -15.82 7.68
N THR A 40 -4.31 -16.68 6.75
CA THR A 40 -2.96 -17.25 6.74
C THR A 40 -2.53 -17.53 5.31
N GLY A 41 -1.22 -17.41 5.03
CA GLY A 41 -0.65 -17.65 3.70
C GLY A 41 -1.04 -16.64 2.61
N ALA A 42 -1.74 -15.56 2.96
CA ALA A 42 -2.16 -14.51 2.03
C ALA A 42 -1.12 -13.39 1.93
N VAL A 43 -0.94 -12.85 0.73
CA VAL A 43 -0.21 -11.60 0.49
C VAL A 43 -1.23 -10.46 0.47
N LEU A 44 -1.01 -9.42 1.27
CA LEU A 44 -1.82 -8.20 1.29
C LEU A 44 -1.01 -7.03 0.75
N PRO A 45 -1.23 -6.60 -0.51
CA PRO A 45 -0.57 -5.41 -1.05
C PRO A 45 -1.04 -4.14 -0.33
N VAL A 46 -0.09 -3.34 0.14
CA VAL A 46 -0.32 -2.01 0.73
C VAL A 46 0.41 -0.97 -0.12
N THR A 47 -0.11 -0.73 -1.32
CA THR A 47 0.61 -0.03 -2.41
C THR A 47 -0.14 1.19 -2.93
N GLY A 48 -1.33 1.51 -2.39
CA GLY A 48 -2.26 2.46 -2.99
C GLY A 48 -2.71 2.07 -4.41
N GLY A 49 -2.54 0.80 -4.79
CA GLY A 49 -2.86 0.27 -6.11
C GLY A 49 -1.79 0.52 -7.18
N MET A 50 -0.53 0.76 -6.79
CA MET A 50 0.58 0.93 -7.75
C MET A 50 0.82 -0.34 -8.59
N ASP A 51 0.54 -1.52 -8.03
CA ASP A 51 0.73 -2.82 -8.67
C ASP A 51 -0.41 -3.22 -9.62
N LEU A 52 -1.57 -2.55 -9.58
CA LEU A 52 -2.78 -2.89 -10.35
C LEU A 52 -2.59 -2.88 -11.88
N PHE A 53 -1.54 -2.22 -12.37
CA PHE A 53 -1.28 -2.05 -13.81
C PHE A 53 0.02 -2.73 -14.27
N THR A 54 0.59 -3.58 -13.41
CA THR A 54 1.79 -4.38 -13.71
C THR A 54 1.34 -5.81 -13.91
N PHE A 55 1.36 -6.26 -15.18
CA PHE A 55 1.02 -7.62 -15.58
C PHE A 55 2.18 -8.58 -15.30
#